data_AF-A0A1J4Y158-F1
#
_entry.id   AF-A0A1J4Y158-F1
#
_cell.length_a   1.000
_cell.length_b   1.000
_cell.length_c   1.000
_cell.angle_alpha   90.00
_cell.angle_beta   90.00
_cell.angle_gamma   90.00
#
_symmetry.space_group_name_H-M   'P 1'
#
loop_
_entity.id
_entity.type
_entity.pdbx_description
1 polymer ?
#
loop_
_entity_poly.entity_id
_entity_poly.type
_entity_poly.pdbx_seq_one_letter_code
_entity_poly.pdbx_strand_id
1 'polypeptide(L)' 'MIIFTKHARDKFGILKRHKFLISKNQVIKTIEEPDLIDNSRLPLLIAQRKIDRDYVLRVVYKQEFGIIKVIT' A
#
# COMPACT_ATOMS: atom_id res chain seq x y z
N MET A 1 13.87 -1.36 3.78
CA MET A 1 13.56 0.09 3.80
C MET A 1 12.34 0.37 2.93
N ILE A 2 11.33 1.07 3.44
CA ILE A 2 10.10 1.39 2.68
C ILE A 2 10.15 2.84 2.19
N ILE A 3 9.96 3.05 0.89
CA ILE A 3 9.97 4.38 0.25
C ILE A 3 8.65 4.60 -0.46
N PHE A 4 8.05 5.77 -0.24
CA PHE A 4 6.83 6.20 -0.94
C PHE A 4 7.20 7.03 -2.16
N THR A 5 6.71 6.62 -3.33
CA THR A 5 6.80 7.44 -4.54
C THR A 5 5.99 8.73 -4.41
N LYS A 6 6.20 9.69 -5.33
CA LYS A 6 5.35 10.89 -5.41
C LYS A 6 3.87 10.51 -5.59
N HIS A 7 3.59 9.55 -6.47
CA HIS A 7 2.22 9.07 -6.72
C HIS A 7 1.54 8.57 -5.44
N ALA A 8 2.20 7.68 -4.69
CA ALA A 8 1.68 7.18 -3.42
C ALA A 8 1.48 8.30 -2.38
N ARG A 9 2.39 9.29 -2.33
CA ARG A 9 2.25 10.44 -1.42
C ARG A 9 1.03 11.30 -1.75
N ASP A 10 0.78 11.56 -3.03
CA ASP A 10 -0.32 12.40 -3.49
C ASP A 10 -1.70 11.76 -3.20
N LYS A 11 -1.78 10.42 -3.24
CA LYS A 11 -3.01 9.69 -2.93
C LYS A 11 -3.50 9.86 -1.50
N PHE A 12 -2.62 10.01 -0.50
CA PHE A 12 -3.07 10.30 0.87
C PHE A 12 -3.90 11.58 0.92
N GLY A 13 -3.49 12.62 0.17
CA GLY A 13 -4.24 13.87 0.05
C GLY A 13 -5.58 13.69 -0.64
N ILE A 14 -5.63 12.88 -1.71
CA ILE A 14 -6.87 12.55 -2.42
C ILE A 14 -7.87 11.86 -1.49
N LEU A 15 -7.45 10.78 -0.82
CA LEU A 15 -8.31 10.01 0.09
C LEU A 15 -8.83 10.88 1.24
N LYS A 16 -7.97 11.73 1.80
CA LYS A 16 -8.36 12.69 2.84
C LYS A 16 -9.47 13.64 2.37
N ARG A 17 -9.43 14.14 1.12
CA ARG A 17 -10.50 14.97 0.56
C ARG A 17 -11.84 14.24 0.45
N HIS A 18 -11.80 12.92 0.25
CA HIS A 18 -12.98 12.06 0.26
C HIS A 18 -13.37 11.55 1.66
N LYS A 19 -12.87 12.19 2.73
CA LYS A 19 -13.11 11.81 4.13
C LYS A 19 -12.66 10.38 4.50
N PHE A 20 -11.76 9.79 3.70
CA PHE A 20 -11.18 8.48 3.96
C PHE A 20 -9.72 8.64 4.39
N LEU A 21 -9.42 8.41 5.67
CA LEU A 21 -8.09 8.65 6.22
C LEU A 21 -7.28 7.35 6.20
N ILE A 22 -6.23 7.33 5.37
CA ILE A 22 -5.19 6.30 5.41
C ILE A 22 -3.89 6.93 5.88
N SER A 23 -3.27 6.32 6.88
CA SER A 23 -1.96 6.70 7.39
C SER A 23 -0.84 5.94 6.69
N LYS A 24 0.38 6.49 6.68
CA LYS A 24 1.57 5.76 6.24
C LYS A 24 1.76 4.45 7.02
N ASN A 25 1.45 4.46 8.31
CA ASN A 25 1.57 3.29 9.17
C ASN A 25 0.63 2.15 8.74
N GLN A 26 -0.60 2.47 8.31
CA GLN A 26 -1.49 1.45 7.73
C GLN A 26 -0.90 0.85 6.46
N VAL A 27 -0.34 1.66 5.57
CA VAL A 27 0.33 1.16 4.35
C VAL A 27 1.52 0.27 4.68
N ILE A 28 2.37 0.69 5.62
CA ILE A 28 3.52 -0.10 6.11
C ILE A 28 3.04 -1.44 6.68
N LYS A 29 2.06 -1.41 7.58
CA LYS A 29 1.43 -2.60 8.16
C LYS A 29 0.81 -3.53 7.13
N THR A 30 0.21 -2.99 6.06
CA THR A 30 -0.32 -3.82 4.97
C THR A 30 0.80 -4.53 4.22
N ILE A 31 1.96 -3.90 4.04
CA ILE A 31 3.12 -4.51 3.38
C ILE A 31 3.81 -5.55 4.28
N GLU A 32 4.00 -5.24 5.56
CA GLU A 32 4.76 -6.09 6.50
C GLU A 32 3.94 -7.28 7.01
N GLU A 33 2.64 -7.10 7.18
CA GLU A 33 1.70 -8.11 7.69
C GLU A 33 0.43 -8.13 6.81
N PRO A 34 0.53 -8.58 5.54
CA PRO A 34 -0.61 -8.70 4.66
C PRO A 34 -1.49 -9.89 5.04
N ASP A 35 -2.81 -9.75 4.85
CA ASP A 35 -3.73 -10.88 4.86
C ASP A 35 -3.56 -11.73 3.59
N LEU A 36 -3.19 -11.07 2.48
CA LEU A 36 -2.98 -11.70 1.18
C LEU A 36 -1.93 -10.93 0.37
N ILE A 37 -1.07 -11.66 -0.34
CA ILE A 37 -0.18 -11.12 -1.36
C ILE A 37 -0.61 -11.65 -2.72
N ASP A 38 -0.91 -10.74 -3.65
CA ASP A 38 -1.24 -11.05 -5.03
C ASP A 38 -0.02 -10.81 -5.94
N ASN A 39 0.43 -11.89 -6.59
CA ASN A 39 1.61 -11.98 -7.45
C ASN A 39 1.26 -12.05 -8.94
N SER A 40 0.01 -11.77 -9.33
CA SER A 40 -0.45 -11.90 -10.72
C SER A 40 0.17 -10.87 -11.69
N ARG A 41 0.83 -9.83 -11.17
CA ARG A 41 1.36 -8.69 -11.95
C ARG A 41 2.87 -8.48 -11.77
N LEU A 42 3.63 -9.57 -11.65
CA LEU A 42 5.09 -9.48 -11.54
C LEU A 42 5.70 -8.54 -12.61
N PRO A 43 6.70 -7.72 -12.24
CA PRO A 43 7.42 -7.70 -10.97
C PRO A 43 6.72 -6.90 -9.84
N LEU A 44 5.47 -6.48 -10.04
CA LEU A 44 4.69 -5.78 -9.02
C LEU A 44 3.99 -6.77 -8.09
N LEU A 45 4.02 -6.45 -6.81
CA LEU A 45 3.33 -7.19 -5.75
C LEU A 45 2.18 -6.34 -5.23
N ILE A 46 1.08 -7.01 -4.85
CA ILE A 46 -0.08 -6.34 -4.27
C ILE A 46 -0.37 -6.94 -2.89
N ALA A 47 0.05 -6.25 -1.84
CA ALA A 47 -0.31 -6.60 -0.47
C ALA A 47 -1.73 -6.11 -0.17
N GLN A 48 -2.52 -6.95 0.50
CA GLN A 48 -3.88 -6.65 0.89
C GLN A 48 -4.06 -6.86 2.38
N ARG A 49 -4.74 -5.92 3.06
CA ARG A 49 -5.09 -6.06 4.47
C ARG A 49 -6.46 -5.43 4.73
N LYS A 50 -7.33 -6.12 5.46
CA LYS A 50 -8.60 -5.56 5.90
C LYS A 50 -8.37 -4.33 6.79
N ILE A 51 -9.12 -3.28 6.54
CA ILE A 51 -9.18 -2.10 7.42
C ILE A 51 -10.26 -2.33 8.46
N ASP A 52 -11.44 -2.74 8.00
CA ASP A 52 -12.63 -3.04 8.81
C ASP A 52 -13.49 -4.09 8.09
N ARG A 53 -14.80 -4.14 8.41
CA ARG A 53 -15.74 -5.09 7.81
C ARG A 53 -16.05 -4.80 6.35
N ASP A 54 -15.95 -3.53 5.95
CA ASP A 54 -16.44 -3.03 4.67
C ASP A 54 -15.29 -2.72 3.70
N TYR A 55 -14.09 -2.46 4.21
CA TYR A 55 -12.96 -1.98 3.42
C TYR A 55 -11.70 -2.84 3.54
N VAL A 56 -11.02 -2.99 2.40
CA VAL A 56 -9.69 -3.61 2.27
C VAL A 56 -8.71 -2.60 1.69
N LEU A 57 -7.55 -2.45 2.34
CA LEU A 57 -6.44 -1.68 1.79
C LEU A 57 -5.62 -2.56 0.85
N ARG A 58 -5.42 -2.11 -0.39
CA ARG A 58 -4.55 -2.76 -1.38
C ARG A 58 -3.37 -1.86 -1.69
N VAL A 59 -2.17 -2.40 -1.52
CA VAL A 59 -0.90 -1.69 -1.70
C VAL A 59 -0.07 -2.42 -2.75
N VAL A 60 0.01 -1.82 -3.93
CA VAL A 60 0.96 -2.12 -5.02
C VAL A 60 2.34 -1.56 -4.67
N TYR A 61 3.33 -2.43 -4.66
CA TYR A 61 4.72 -2.09 -4.43
C TYR A 61 5.64 -2.94 -5.31
N LYS A 62 6.89 -2.51 -5.41
CA LYS A 62 7.98 -3.28 -6.00
C LYS A 62 9.05 -3.52 -4.95
N GLN A 63 9.62 -4.72 -4.91
CA GLN A 63 10.73 -5.05 -4.03
C GLN A 63 11.99 -5.30 -4.86
N GLU A 64 13.03 -4.49 -4.63
CA GLU A 64 14.32 -4.59 -5.33
C GLU A 64 15.45 -4.27 -4.35
N PHE A 65 16.49 -5.10 -4.30
CA PHE A 65 17.68 -4.86 -3.47
C PHE A 65 17.38 -4.51 -2.00
N GLY A 66 16.36 -5.15 -1.39
CA GLY A 66 15.94 -4.87 -0.01
C GLY A 66 15.16 -3.56 0.20
N ILE A 67 14.87 -2.84 -0.88
CA ILE A 67 14.03 -1.64 -0.89
C ILE A 67 12.63 -2.01 -1.35
N ILE A 68 11.64 -1.60 -0.58
CA ILE A 68 10.22 -1.68 -0.96
C ILE A 68 9.79 -0.29 -1.43
N LYS A 69 9.48 -0.17 -2.72
CA LYS A 69 9.01 1.06 -3.34
C LYS A 69 7.49 0.99 -3.50
N VAL A 70 6.78 1.80 -2.72
CA VAL A 70 5.30 1.91 -2.77
C VAL A 70 4.88 2.74 -3.97
N ILE A 71 4.08 2.15 -4.85
CA ILE A 71 3.68 2.73 -6.12
C ILE A 71 2.29 3.35 -6.05
N THR A 72 1.31 2.61 -5.48
CA THR A 72 -0.13 2.81 -5.69
C THR A 72 -0.59 4.22 -5.77
#